data_AF-A0A2E5KPG9-F1
#
_entry.id   AF-A0A2E5KPG9-F1
#
_cell.length_a   1.000
_cell.length_b   1.000
_cell.length_c   1.000
_cell.angle_alpha   90.00
_cell.angle_beta   90.00
_cell.angle_gamma   90.00
#
_symmetry.space_group_name_H-M   'P 1'
#
loop_
_entity.id
_entity.type
_entity.pdbx_description
1 polymer ?
#
loop_
_entity_poly.entity_id
_entity_poly.type
_entity_poly.pdbx_seq_one_letter_code
_entity_poly.pdbx_strand_id
1 'polypeptide(L)'
;MSVDLGALWSVPGFLALLIAVAFLSKLVGAGAPARLAGLDRRESLAVGVGVGVSARGVVELVVATIALHAGLFVQSAPGDRIVPNLYSAVVLTSVVTTLLAPLLLRPLLRNRPPE
;
A
#
# COMPACT_ATOMS: atom_id res chain seq x y z
N MET A 1 -13.91 -3.57 -16.83
CA MET A 1 -12.64 -3.28 -16.15
C MET A 1 -12.52 -1.78 -15.94
N SER A 2 -13.43 -1.20 -15.16
CA SER A 2 -13.38 0.23 -14.81
C SER A 2 -13.00 0.33 -13.34
N VAL A 3 -11.88 1.00 -13.05
CA VAL A 3 -11.59 1.45 -11.68
C VAL A 3 -12.58 2.57 -11.39
N ASP A 4 -13.47 2.33 -10.44
CA ASP A 4 -14.48 3.31 -10.06
C ASP A 4 -13.98 4.12 -8.86
N LEU A 5 -13.82 5.44 -9.07
CA LEU A 5 -13.49 6.38 -8.02
C LEU A 5 -14.61 6.51 -6.99
N GLY A 6 -15.82 6.03 -7.30
CA GLY A 6 -16.92 5.86 -6.35
C GLY A 6 -16.55 5.03 -5.13
N ALA A 7 -15.50 4.19 -5.19
CA ALA A 7 -14.94 3.49 -4.03
C ALA A 7 -14.51 4.43 -2.89
N LEU A 8 -14.04 5.64 -3.23
CA LEU A 8 -13.64 6.66 -2.24
C LEU A 8 -14.83 7.16 -1.41
N TRP A 9 -16.04 7.21 -1.99
CA TRP A 9 -17.25 7.67 -1.30
C TRP A 9 -18.09 6.52 -0.74
N SER A 10 -18.07 5.36 -1.39
CA SER A 10 -18.87 4.20 -0.97
C SER A 10 -18.27 3.45 0.21
N VAL A 11 -16.93 3.39 0.30
CA VAL A 11 -16.21 2.64 1.35
C VAL A 11 -14.96 3.38 1.89
N PRO A 12 -15.07 4.66 2.30
CA PRO A 12 -13.93 5.47 2.73
C PRO A 12 -13.17 4.85 3.92
N GLY A 13 -13.90 4.34 4.92
CA GLY A 13 -13.29 3.76 6.12
C GLY A 13 -12.50 2.48 5.82
N PHE A 14 -13.03 1.62 4.96
CA PHE A 14 -12.34 0.39 4.54
C PHE A 14 -11.10 0.70 3.71
N LEU A 15 -11.19 1.63 2.76
CA LEU A 15 -10.05 2.06 1.95
C LEU A 15 -8.94 2.68 2.82
N ALA A 16 -9.31 3.56 3.76
CA ALA A 16 -8.35 4.15 4.69
C ALA A 16 -7.65 3.07 5.55
N LEU A 17 -8.41 2.10 6.06
CA LEU A 17 -7.86 0.98 6.81
C LEU A 17 -6.92 0.12 5.95
N LEU A 18 -7.31 -0.20 4.71
CA LEU A 18 -6.47 -0.94 3.78
C LEU A 18 -5.14 -0.24 3.52
N ILE A 19 -5.18 1.07 3.24
CA ILE A 19 -3.98 1.88 3.03
C ILE A 19 -3.10 1.88 4.29
N ALA A 20 -3.69 2.08 5.47
CA ALA A 20 -2.96 2.07 6.73
C ALA A 20 -2.28 0.73 6.97
N VAL A 21 -3.00 -0.39 6.85
CA VAL A 21 -2.46 -1.74 7.04
C VAL A 21 -1.39 -2.05 5.98
N ALA A 22 -1.63 -1.72 4.71
CA ALA A 22 -0.65 -1.90 3.63
C ALA A 22 0.64 -1.10 3.89
N PHE A 23 0.52 0.12 4.42
CA PHE A 23 1.67 0.95 4.75
C PHE A 23 2.42 0.42 5.99
N LEU A 24 1.71 0.12 7.08
CA LEU A 24 2.32 -0.35 8.33
C LEU A 24 3.01 -1.71 8.16
N SER A 25 2.37 -2.65 7.47
CA SER A 25 2.96 -3.97 7.21
C SER A 25 4.25 -3.86 6.40
N LYS A 26 4.28 -3.00 5.38
CA LYS A 26 5.49 -2.70 4.60
C LYS A 26 6.58 -2.02 5.42
N LEU A 27 6.20 -1.02 6.22
CA LEU A 27 7.12 -0.27 7.08
C LEU A 27 7.77 -1.17 8.13
N VAL A 28 6.97 -1.99 8.82
CA VAL A 28 7.46 -2.92 9.84
C VAL A 28 8.22 -4.07 9.19
N GLY A 29 7.70 -4.63 8.09
CA GLY A 29 8.31 -5.76 7.38
C GLY A 29 9.72 -5.47 6.86
N ALA A 30 9.99 -4.24 6.41
CA ALA A 30 11.32 -3.82 5.98
C ALA A 30 12.12 -3.12 7.09
N GLY A 31 11.47 -2.37 7.99
CA GLY A 31 12.14 -1.58 9.03
C GLY A 31 12.54 -2.39 10.28
N ALA A 32 11.77 -3.40 10.67
CA ALA A 32 12.11 -4.27 11.79
C ALA A 32 13.41 -5.07 11.55
N PRO A 33 13.60 -5.77 10.41
CA PRO A 33 14.87 -6.47 10.15
C PRO A 33 16.05 -5.49 10.02
N ALA A 34 15.83 -4.29 9.48
CA ALA A 34 16.85 -3.23 9.45
C ALA A 34 17.32 -2.87 10.87
N ARG A 35 16.38 -2.74 11.83
CA ARG A 35 16.71 -2.46 13.22
C ARG A 35 17.45 -3.64 13.89
N LEU A 36 17.05 -4.87 13.58
CA LEU A 36 17.72 -6.08 14.06
C LEU A 36 19.13 -6.24 13.47
N ALA A 37 19.37 -5.71 12.27
CA ALA A 37 20.68 -5.66 11.63
C ALA A 37 21.61 -4.57 12.19
N GLY A 38 21.20 -3.85 13.25
CA GLY A 38 22.03 -2.86 13.94
C GLY A 38 21.90 -1.42 13.43
N LEU A 39 21.01 -1.17 12.46
CA LEU A 39 20.77 0.20 11.96
C LEU A 39 20.09 1.06 13.01
N ASP A 40 20.37 2.36 12.96
CA ASP A 40 19.81 3.26 13.94
C ASP A 40 18.30 3.48 13.72
N ARG A 41 17.55 4.01 14.71
CA ARG A 41 16.07 4.13 14.58
C ARG A 41 15.66 4.92 13.32
N ARG A 42 16.39 5.99 13.00
CA ARG A 42 16.15 6.80 11.79
C ARG A 42 16.47 6.03 10.51
N GLU A 43 17.55 5.28 10.51
CA GLU A 43 18.00 4.51 9.34
C GLU A 43 17.08 3.33 9.06
N SER A 44 16.63 2.65 10.11
CA SER A 44 15.65 1.58 10.04
C SER A 44 14.32 2.08 9.48
N LEU A 45 13.88 3.29 9.88
CA LEU A 45 12.70 3.94 9.29
C LEU A 45 12.93 4.34 7.83
N ALA A 46 14.11 4.84 7.47
CA ALA A 46 14.44 5.15 6.08
C ALA A 46 14.43 3.90 5.19
N VAL A 47 14.97 2.78 5.67
CA VAL A 47 14.90 1.47 4.99
C VAL A 47 13.46 0.98 4.92
N GLY A 48 12.70 1.08 6.01
CA GLY A 48 11.30 0.69 6.06
C GLY A 48 10.41 1.46 5.07
N VAL A 49 10.55 2.78 5.01
CA VAL A 49 9.83 3.63 4.06
C VAL A 49 10.35 3.43 2.63
N GLY A 50 11.66 3.23 2.45
CA GLY A 50 12.26 3.09 1.12
C GLY A 50 12.03 1.74 0.49
N VAL A 51 12.67 0.73 1.07
CA VAL A 51 12.60 -0.64 0.59
C VAL A 51 11.20 -1.21 0.77
N GLY A 52 10.55 -0.93 1.90
CA GLY A 52 9.21 -1.46 2.19
C GLY A 52 8.12 -0.90 1.27
N VAL A 53 8.19 0.37 0.90
CA VAL A 53 7.21 1.03 0.03
C VAL A 53 7.69 1.12 -1.42
N SER A 54 8.69 0.32 -1.80
CA SER A 54 9.18 0.27 -3.18
C SER A 54 8.06 -0.08 -4.15
N ALA A 55 7.93 0.74 -5.20
CA ALA A 55 6.84 0.73 -6.17
C ALA A 55 6.84 -0.55 -7.03
N ARG A 56 6.32 -1.64 -6.48
CA ARG A 56 6.03 -2.89 -7.22
C ARG A 56 4.62 -2.90 -7.83
N GLY A 57 4.05 -1.73 -8.10
CA GLY A 57 2.64 -1.55 -8.49
C GLY A 57 2.19 -2.46 -9.64
N VAL A 58 3.08 -2.80 -10.58
CA VAL A 58 2.77 -3.75 -11.67
C VAL A 58 2.38 -5.13 -11.15
N VAL A 59 3.14 -5.69 -10.21
CA VAL A 59 2.86 -7.03 -9.66
C VAL A 59 1.52 -7.02 -8.89
N GLU A 60 1.25 -5.95 -8.15
CA GLU A 60 -0.01 -5.80 -7.42
C GLU A 60 -1.22 -5.73 -8.37
N LEU A 61 -1.09 -4.98 -9.48
CA LEU A 61 -2.13 -4.91 -10.51
C LEU A 61 -2.33 -6.24 -11.24
N VAL A 62 -1.25 -6.98 -11.50
CA VAL A 62 -1.33 -8.32 -12.10
C VAL A 62 -2.09 -9.28 -11.18
N VAL A 63 -1.76 -9.31 -9.88
CA VAL A 63 -2.46 -10.14 -8.90
C VAL A 63 -3.93 -9.73 -8.76
N ALA A 64 -4.23 -8.44 -8.70
CA ALA A 64 -5.60 -7.93 -8.68
C ALA A 64 -6.39 -8.35 -9.93
N THR A 65 -5.73 -8.35 -11.10
CA THR A 65 -6.33 -8.79 -12.36
C THR A 65 -6.59 -10.29 -12.37
N ILE A 66 -5.67 -11.10 -11.85
CA ILE A 66 -5.88 -12.56 -11.69
C ILE A 66 -7.07 -12.81 -10.75
N ALA A 67 -7.13 -12.11 -9.62
CA ALA A 67 -8.23 -12.21 -8.66
C ALA A 67 -9.59 -11.83 -9.29
N LEU A 68 -9.62 -10.81 -10.15
CA LEU A 68 -10.80 -10.39 -10.88
C LEU A 68 -11.29 -11.50 -11.83
N HIS A 69 -10.38 -12.09 -12.62
CA HIS A 69 -10.73 -13.18 -13.53
C HIS A 69 -11.12 -14.48 -12.80
N ALA A 70 -10.58 -14.71 -11.60
CA ALA A 70 -10.99 -15.80 -10.72
C ALA A 70 -12.37 -15.58 -10.06
N GLY A 71 -13.02 -14.43 -10.30
CA GLY A 71 -14.35 -14.15 -9.76
C GLY A 71 -14.36 -13.81 -8.26
N LEU A 72 -13.20 -13.50 -7.67
CA LEU A 72 -13.08 -13.23 -6.22
C LEU A 72 -13.83 -11.96 -5.79
N PHE A 73 -14.08 -11.03 -6.71
CA PHE A 73 -14.83 -9.80 -6.44
C PHE A 73 -16.34 -9.90 -6.75
N VAL A 74 -16.82 -11.07 -7.19
CA VAL A 74 -18.24 -11.27 -7.58
C VAL A 74 -19.07 -11.80 -6.41
N GLN A 75 -18.44 -12.41 -5.40
CA GLN A 75 -19.11 -13.05 -4.27
C GLN A 75 -19.53 -12.01 -3.21
N SER A 76 -20.61 -11.28 -3.47
CA SER A 76 -21.14 -10.28 -2.53
C SER A 76 -22.31 -10.84 -1.72
N ALA A 77 -22.26 -10.72 -0.40
CA ALA A 77 -23.42 -10.95 0.45
C ALA A 77 -24.46 -9.81 0.26
N PRO A 78 -25.76 -10.07 0.43
CA PRO A 78 -26.78 -9.01 0.37
C PRO A 78 -26.48 -7.90 1.39
N GLY A 79 -26.35 -6.66 0.92
CA GLY A 79 -26.02 -5.49 1.75
C GLY A 79 -24.53 -5.15 1.85
N ASP A 80 -23.65 -5.95 1.24
CA ASP A 80 -22.21 -5.69 1.27
C ASP A 80 -21.81 -4.57 0.29
N ARG A 81 -21.14 -3.54 0.81
CA ARG A 81 -20.61 -2.41 0.02
C ARG A 81 -19.13 -2.59 -0.29
N ILE A 82 -18.44 -3.50 0.40
CA ILE A 82 -16.99 -3.68 0.32
C ILE A 82 -16.66 -4.52 -0.90
N VAL A 83 -17.23 -5.72 -1.02
CA VAL A 83 -16.89 -6.67 -2.10
C VAL A 83 -17.00 -6.06 -3.51
N PRO A 84 -18.08 -5.33 -3.86
CA PRO A 84 -18.19 -4.70 -5.18
C PRO A 84 -17.09 -3.67 -5.47
N ASN A 85 -16.54 -3.05 -4.41
CA ASN A 85 -15.53 -2.00 -4.50
C ASN A 85 -14.11 -2.51 -4.22
N LEU A 86 -13.90 -3.80 -3.91
CA LEU A 86 -12.61 -4.35 -3.53
C LEU A 86 -11.55 -4.18 -4.63
N TYR A 87 -11.89 -4.46 -5.88
CA TYR A 87 -10.97 -4.28 -7.00
C TYR A 87 -10.46 -2.84 -7.08
N SER A 88 -11.38 -1.87 -7.07
CA SER A 88 -11.05 -0.44 -7.08
C SER A 88 -10.25 -0.04 -5.85
N ALA A 89 -10.59 -0.55 -4.66
CA ALA A 89 -9.90 -0.25 -3.41
C ALA A 89 -8.45 -0.76 -3.40
N VAL A 90 -8.21 -1.97 -3.90
CA VAL A 90 -6.85 -2.55 -4.02
C VAL A 90 -6.02 -1.74 -5.03
N VAL A 91 -6.59 -1.42 -6.21
CA VAL A 91 -5.91 -0.59 -7.20
C VAL A 91 -5.57 0.80 -6.66
N LEU A 92 -6.52 1.45 -5.97
CA LEU A 92 -6.30 2.73 -5.32
C LEU A 92 -5.22 2.65 -4.24
N THR A 93 -5.21 1.58 -3.44
CA THR A 93 -4.19 1.36 -2.41
C THR A 93 -2.79 1.23 -3.02
N SER A 94 -2.66 0.50 -4.14
CA SER A 94 -1.40 0.38 -4.91
C SER A 94 -0.90 1.75 -5.38
N VAL A 95 -1.79 2.55 -5.99
CA VAL A 95 -1.45 3.89 -6.49
C VAL A 95 -1.07 4.81 -5.34
N VAL A 96 -1.88 4.88 -4.29
CA VAL A 96 -1.65 5.77 -3.14
C VAL A 96 -0.34 5.41 -2.43
N THR A 97 -0.10 4.13 -2.12
CA THR A 97 1.14 3.72 -1.44
C THR A 97 2.37 3.98 -2.31
N THR A 98 2.28 3.77 -3.63
CA THR A 98 3.35 4.09 -4.58
C THR A 98 3.68 5.58 -4.60
N LEU A 99 2.66 6.46 -4.60
CA LEU A 99 2.86 7.91 -4.58
C LEU A 99 3.37 8.42 -3.23
N LEU A 100 2.99 7.76 -2.13
CA LEU A 100 3.48 8.10 -0.79
C LEU A 100 4.97 7.80 -0.61
N ALA A 101 5.51 6.79 -1.30
CA ALA A 101 6.91 6.40 -1.17
C ALA A 101 7.91 7.56 -1.37
N PRO A 102 7.95 8.28 -2.52
CA PRO A 102 8.88 9.38 -2.71
C PRO A 102 8.58 10.58 -1.79
N LEU A 103 7.32 10.82 -1.43
CA LEU A 103 6.92 11.91 -0.56
C LEU A 103 7.44 11.72 0.87
N LEU A 104 7.41 10.49 1.38
CA LEU A 104 7.88 10.14 2.72
C LEU A 104 9.40 9.95 2.76
N LEU A 105 10.02 9.49 1.67
CA LEU A 105 11.47 9.34 1.56
C LEU A 105 12.23 10.67 1.49
N ARG A 106 11.70 11.67 0.76
CA ARG A 106 12.34 12.99 0.62
C ARG A 106 12.78 13.62 1.95
N PRO A 107 11.92 13.77 2.97
CA PRO A 107 12.33 14.37 4.24
C PRO A 107 13.27 13.48 5.06
N LEU A 108 13.18 12.16 4.92
CA LEU A 108 14.06 11.20 5.62
C LEU A 108 15.49 11.25 5.07
N LEU A 109 15.64 11.38 3.75
CA LEU A 109 16.95 11.43 3.08
C LEU A 109 17.58 12.84 3.09
N ARG A 110 16.77 13.91 3.13
CA ARG A 110 17.27 15.31 3.14
C ARG A 110 18.16 15.65 4.34
N ASN A 111 18.15 14.84 5.39
CA ASN A 111 18.94 15.05 6.60
C ASN A 111 20.15 14.12 6.73
N ARG A 112 20.53 13.36 5.69
CA ARG A 112 21.84 12.69 5.70
C ARG A 112 22.91 13.68 5.25
N PRO A 113 23.89 14.04 6.11
CA PRO A 113 25.06 14.78 5.67
C PRO A 113 25.80 13.94 4.60
N PRO A 114 26.33 14.57 3.54
CA PRO A 114 27.22 13.88 2.61
C PRO A 114 28.46 13.42 3.38
N GLU A 115 28.76 12.14 3.31
CA GLU A 115 30.03 11.55 3.76
C GLU A 115 31.10 11.76 2.69
#